data_AF-A0A9E5R258-F1
#
_entry.id   AF-A0A9E5R258-F1
#
_cell.length_a   1.000
_cell.length_b   1.000
_cell.length_c   1.000
_cell.angle_alpha   90.00
_cell.angle_beta   90.00
_cell.angle_gamma   90.00
#
_symmetry.space_group_name_H-M   'P 1'
#
loop_
_entity.id
_entity.type
_entity.pdbx_description
1 polymer ?
#
loop_
_entity_poly.entity_id
_entity_poly.type
_entity_poly.pdbx_seq_one_letter_code
_entity_poly.pdbx_strand_id
1 'polypeptide(L)'
;MLLVLATYIFIAWFVESPPTRGLALTLAILGGGLGWVVALAGQTEPWGNPPLEFYVPEGFSFLVVLGLPHIALGRAALLLGLVALFVALRCRDWRWALLAGLAWNLVGLMVSFYLAIIYMLLATWSLALWVRQRRLAVGLAGFGGLAAGLTLPLFAYNAWLFVDNAAFAQWSRQNQLPSPHLAHYLLAYGVWIMLGWVGLRWAWRRAQRSQQAAHALLVSWVVAMPLLVYLPVNVQRRLAEGVIVPLSILVAVGLRLGAHQAAVLGKGRHWRFRWARGLALVLLLPSSALLLLVSTLSLATPNPPAFRPVAELEAMDWLNRQAAPGAVVLAAQTTGNYLPIRTNLRSFLGHGPETLYSDEKTALVARFYAGAFSPAERDAFYERYAIRYVMWAPLSVNWAPAPPGKPTSSPFMMPKG
;
A
#
# COMPACT_ATOMS: atom_id res chain seq x y z
N MET A 1 8.19 -8.92 11.18
CA MET A 1 7.91 -9.34 12.57
C MET A 1 7.13 -8.29 13.37
N LEU A 2 7.58 -7.03 13.44
CA LEU A 2 6.89 -5.97 14.21
C LEU A 2 5.40 -5.79 13.83
N LEU A 3 5.07 -5.73 12.53
CA LEU A 3 3.67 -5.60 12.09
C LEU A 3 2.78 -6.74 12.58
N VAL A 4 3.27 -7.98 12.55
CA VAL A 4 2.51 -9.15 13.02
C VAL A 4 2.23 -9.03 14.52
N LEU A 5 3.24 -8.63 15.30
CA LEU A 5 3.11 -8.41 16.74
C LEU A 5 2.12 -7.26 17.05
N ALA A 6 2.27 -6.12 16.39
CA ALA A 6 1.38 -4.97 16.55
C ALA A 6 -0.08 -5.33 16.21
N THR A 7 -0.28 -6.09 15.13
CA THR A 7 -1.60 -6.59 14.72
C THR A 7 -2.17 -7.53 15.78
N TYR A 8 -1.38 -8.45 16.32
CA TYR A 8 -1.82 -9.34 17.39
C TYR A 8 -2.21 -8.59 18.67
N ILE A 9 -1.40 -7.61 19.10
CA ILE A 9 -1.70 -6.75 20.27
C ILE A 9 -3.01 -6.00 20.06
N PHE A 10 -3.21 -5.40 18.88
CA PHE A 10 -4.45 -4.71 18.52
C PHE A 10 -5.66 -5.66 18.56
N ILE A 11 -5.55 -6.85 17.95
CA ILE A 11 -6.60 -7.88 17.99
C ILE A 11 -6.91 -8.30 19.43
N ALA A 12 -5.88 -8.47 20.27
CA ALA A 12 -6.01 -8.92 21.64
C ALA A 12 -6.81 -7.95 22.53
N TRP A 13 -6.88 -6.67 22.15
CA TRP A 13 -7.73 -5.67 22.82
C TRP A 13 -9.24 -6.00 22.69
N PHE A 14 -9.66 -6.60 21.57
CA PHE A 14 -11.07 -6.85 21.26
C PHE A 14 -11.52 -8.28 21.52
N VAL A 15 -10.59 -9.22 21.43
CA VAL A 15 -10.86 -10.66 21.45
C VAL A 15 -10.08 -11.26 22.59
N GLU A 16 -10.71 -12.01 23.49
CA GLU A 16 -10.01 -12.69 24.61
C GLU A 16 -9.52 -14.08 24.23
N SER A 17 -10.30 -14.80 23.42
CA SER A 17 -10.06 -16.21 23.08
C SER A 17 -8.85 -16.40 22.16
N PRO A 18 -7.79 -17.15 22.60
CA PRO A 18 -6.61 -17.41 21.77
C PRO A 18 -6.87 -17.98 20.37
N PRO A 19 -7.74 -19.00 20.17
CA PRO A 19 -8.00 -19.51 18.82
C PRO A 19 -8.70 -18.48 17.91
N THR A 20 -9.46 -17.56 18.49
CA THR A 20 -10.14 -16.49 17.74
C THR A 20 -9.15 -15.39 17.37
N ARG A 21 -8.20 -15.06 18.26
CA ARG A 21 -7.08 -14.16 17.97
C ARG A 21 -6.20 -14.72 16.87
N GLY A 22 -5.86 -16.02 16.94
CA GLY A 22 -5.07 -16.71 15.93
C GLY A 22 -5.73 -16.62 14.54
N LEU A 23 -7.03 -16.91 14.46
CA LEU A 23 -7.79 -16.77 13.21
C LEU A 23 -7.79 -15.32 12.70
N ALA A 24 -8.11 -14.34 13.55
CA ALA A 24 -8.10 -12.93 13.17
C ALA A 24 -6.71 -12.47 12.68
N LEU A 25 -5.64 -12.95 13.31
CA LEU A 25 -4.27 -12.62 12.91
C LEU A 25 -3.93 -13.24 11.55
N THR A 26 -4.23 -14.52 11.35
CA THR A 26 -4.03 -15.20 10.06
C THR A 26 -4.75 -14.46 8.95
N LEU A 27 -6.02 -14.08 9.16
CA LEU A 27 -6.80 -13.32 8.19
C LEU A 27 -6.25 -11.90 7.98
N ALA A 28 -5.81 -11.22 9.03
CA ALA A 28 -5.29 -9.85 8.92
C ALA A 28 -3.96 -9.77 8.15
N ILE A 29 -3.15 -10.84 8.20
CA ILE A 29 -1.84 -10.91 7.56
C ILE A 29 -1.91 -11.57 6.17
N LEU A 30 -2.66 -12.66 6.02
CA LEU A 30 -2.69 -13.48 4.80
C LEU A 30 -4.01 -13.40 4.03
N GLY A 31 -5.03 -12.74 4.57
CA GLY A 31 -6.32 -12.61 3.89
C GLY A 31 -6.24 -11.68 2.69
N GLY A 32 -6.86 -12.13 1.60
CA GLY A 32 -7.11 -11.42 0.35
C GLY A 32 -8.61 -11.38 0.01
N GLY A 33 -8.92 -11.09 -1.24
CA GLY A 33 -10.28 -11.07 -1.79
C GLY A 33 -10.60 -12.31 -2.62
N LEU A 34 -11.62 -12.19 -3.48
CA LEU A 34 -11.98 -13.21 -4.47
C LEU A 34 -11.28 -13.01 -5.82
N GLY A 35 -10.22 -12.20 -5.89
CA GLY A 35 -9.44 -11.95 -7.10
C GLY A 35 -8.81 -13.20 -7.69
N TRP A 36 -8.51 -14.20 -6.87
CA TRP A 36 -8.05 -15.51 -7.33
C TRP A 36 -9.06 -16.21 -8.24
N VAL A 37 -10.37 -16.04 -8.02
CA VAL A 37 -11.41 -16.62 -8.90
C VAL A 37 -11.33 -15.99 -10.29
N VAL A 38 -11.14 -14.68 -10.34
CA VAL A 38 -11.04 -13.93 -11.59
C VAL A 38 -9.74 -14.28 -12.34
N ALA A 39 -8.64 -14.43 -11.60
CA ALA A 39 -7.37 -14.89 -12.16
C ALA A 39 -7.49 -16.32 -12.75
N LEU A 40 -8.15 -17.25 -12.05
CA LEU A 40 -8.40 -18.61 -12.56
C LEU A 40 -9.34 -18.63 -13.78
N ALA A 41 -10.24 -17.65 -13.90
CA ALA A 41 -11.05 -17.46 -15.09
C ALA A 41 -10.29 -16.84 -16.28
N GLY A 42 -8.97 -16.64 -16.15
CA GLY A 42 -8.11 -16.09 -17.21
C GLY A 42 -8.19 -14.57 -17.38
N GLN A 43 -8.86 -13.86 -16.45
CA GLN A 43 -8.93 -12.40 -16.48
C GLN A 43 -7.91 -11.78 -15.52
N THR A 44 -7.01 -10.96 -16.06
CA THR A 44 -5.96 -10.29 -15.28
C THR A 44 -6.34 -8.88 -14.86
N GLU A 45 -7.07 -8.15 -15.71
CA GLU A 45 -7.45 -6.75 -15.49
C GLU A 45 -8.95 -6.50 -15.72
N PRO A 46 -9.84 -7.16 -14.96
CA PRO A 46 -11.27 -6.90 -15.08
C PRO A 46 -11.55 -5.42 -14.79
N TRP A 47 -12.39 -4.75 -15.60
CA TRP A 47 -12.64 -3.30 -15.49
C TRP A 47 -11.37 -2.41 -15.50
N GLY A 48 -10.31 -2.86 -16.18
CA GLY A 48 -9.11 -2.08 -16.45
C GLY A 48 -8.09 -2.01 -15.31
N ASN A 49 -8.27 -2.79 -14.23
CA ASN A 49 -7.28 -2.91 -13.16
C ASN A 49 -7.19 -4.36 -12.68
N PRO A 50 -6.05 -4.80 -12.11
CA PRO A 50 -6.01 -6.07 -11.40
C PRO A 50 -6.95 -6.10 -10.18
N PRO A 51 -7.31 -7.27 -9.65
CA PRO A 51 -7.93 -7.38 -8.32
C PRO A 51 -7.12 -6.68 -7.22
N LEU A 52 -7.78 -6.04 -6.26
CA LEU A 52 -7.15 -5.14 -5.28
C LEU A 52 -6.02 -5.79 -4.49
N GLU A 53 -6.22 -7.03 -4.07
CA GLU A 53 -5.27 -7.75 -3.23
C GLU A 53 -3.96 -8.11 -3.94
N PHE A 54 -3.86 -7.88 -5.25
CA PHE A 54 -2.63 -8.09 -6.01
C PHE A 54 -1.78 -6.82 -6.17
N TYR A 55 -2.31 -5.62 -5.90
CA TYR A 55 -1.56 -4.37 -6.13
C TYR A 55 -1.85 -3.21 -5.17
N VAL A 56 -2.82 -3.33 -4.25
CA VAL A 56 -3.17 -2.28 -3.26
C VAL A 56 -2.67 -2.69 -1.87
N PRO A 57 -1.41 -2.40 -1.50
CA PRO A 57 -0.85 -2.79 -0.21
C PRO A 57 -1.56 -2.14 0.98
N GLU A 58 -2.17 -0.97 0.78
CA GLU A 58 -2.92 -0.28 1.82
C GLU A 58 -4.15 -1.09 2.27
N GLY A 59 -4.78 -1.79 1.32
CA GLY A 59 -5.95 -2.63 1.57
C GLY A 59 -5.62 -4.02 2.12
N PHE A 60 -4.40 -4.53 1.93
CA PHE A 60 -4.04 -5.93 2.20
C PHE A 60 -2.63 -6.07 2.81
N SER A 61 -2.54 -6.61 4.03
CA SER A 61 -1.26 -6.71 4.76
C SER A 61 -0.26 -7.69 4.15
N PHE A 62 -0.71 -8.65 3.36
CA PHE A 62 0.19 -9.63 2.74
C PHE A 62 1.20 -8.94 1.82
N LEU A 63 0.74 -8.03 0.96
CA LEU A 63 1.60 -7.22 0.08
C LEU A 63 2.61 -6.38 0.88
N VAL A 64 2.17 -5.84 2.01
CA VAL A 64 3.02 -5.03 2.89
C VAL A 64 4.14 -5.88 3.51
N VAL A 65 3.82 -7.09 3.97
CA VAL A 65 4.80 -8.02 4.54
C VAL A 65 5.73 -8.58 3.47
N LEU A 66 5.26 -8.72 2.23
CA LEU A 66 6.03 -9.29 1.13
C LEU A 66 7.22 -8.41 0.71
N GLY A 67 7.07 -7.07 0.73
CA GLY A 67 8.13 -6.21 0.18
C GLY A 67 8.15 -4.73 0.60
N LEU A 68 7.29 -4.28 1.52
CA LEU A 68 7.15 -2.85 1.84
C LEU A 68 7.43 -2.57 3.33
N PRO A 69 8.70 -2.67 3.78
CA PRO A 69 9.04 -2.57 5.20
C PRO A 69 8.69 -1.23 5.82
N HIS A 70 8.76 -0.12 5.07
CA HIS A 70 8.38 1.21 5.56
C HIS A 70 6.86 1.33 5.78
N ILE A 71 6.04 0.78 4.86
CA ILE A 71 4.58 0.68 5.06
C ILE A 71 4.26 -0.27 6.22
N ALA A 72 5.01 -1.37 6.38
CA ALA A 72 4.84 -2.30 7.48
C ALA A 72 5.09 -1.62 8.83
N LEU A 73 6.12 -0.78 8.92
CA LEU A 73 6.43 0.04 10.09
C LEU A 73 5.33 1.09 10.32
N GLY A 74 4.88 1.78 9.27
CA GLY A 74 3.76 2.72 9.34
C GLY A 74 2.47 2.09 9.88
N ARG A 75 2.05 0.94 9.33
CA ARG A 75 0.86 0.23 9.82
C ARG A 75 1.03 -0.29 11.24
N ALA A 76 2.22 -0.79 11.60
CA ALA A 76 2.50 -1.21 12.97
C ALA A 76 2.36 -0.03 13.95
N ALA A 77 2.95 1.11 13.62
CA ALA A 77 2.88 2.32 14.42
C ALA A 77 1.46 2.89 14.52
N LEU A 78 0.68 2.84 13.44
CA LEU A 78 -0.75 3.17 13.42
C LEU A 78 -1.53 2.35 14.45
N LEU A 79 -1.39 1.01 14.39
CA LEU A 79 -2.09 0.08 15.27
C LEU A 79 -1.64 0.21 16.73
N LEU A 80 -0.34 0.33 16.99
CA LEU A 80 0.21 0.54 18.33
C LEU A 80 -0.23 1.90 18.91
N GLY A 81 -0.28 2.95 18.09
CA GLY A 81 -0.79 4.25 18.50
C GLY A 81 -2.28 4.20 18.88
N LEU A 82 -3.10 3.44 18.13
CA LEU A 82 -4.49 3.19 18.50
C LEU A 82 -4.60 2.41 19.82
N VAL A 83 -3.77 1.38 20.04
CA VAL A 83 -3.73 0.65 21.32
C VAL A 83 -3.34 1.57 22.48
N ALA A 84 -2.30 2.39 22.31
CA ALA A 84 -1.89 3.37 23.30
C ALA A 84 -3.01 4.37 23.62
N LEU A 85 -3.73 4.84 22.59
CA LEU A 85 -4.91 5.69 22.80
C LEU A 85 -6.03 4.97 23.55
N PHE A 86 -6.26 3.67 23.30
CA PHE A 86 -7.23 2.90 24.09
C PHE A 86 -6.83 2.79 25.55
N VAL A 87 -5.54 2.61 25.85
CA VAL A 87 -5.01 2.62 27.22
C VAL A 87 -5.18 4.00 27.85
N ALA A 88 -4.88 5.08 27.14
CA ALA A 88 -5.11 6.45 27.61
C ALA A 88 -6.57 6.69 27.99
N LEU A 89 -7.51 6.23 27.16
CA LEU A 89 -8.95 6.36 27.41
C LEU A 89 -9.43 5.52 28.59
N ARG A 90 -8.84 4.34 28.81
CA ARG A 90 -9.21 3.43 29.90
C ARG A 90 -8.63 3.88 31.24
N CYS A 91 -7.35 4.20 31.27
CA CYS A 91 -6.60 4.55 32.48
C CYS A 91 -6.64 6.05 32.81
N ARG A 92 -7.15 6.89 31.89
CA ARG A 92 -7.19 8.36 32.01
C ARG A 92 -5.79 8.98 32.17
N ASP A 93 -4.79 8.39 31.51
CA ASP A 93 -3.39 8.82 31.58
C ASP A 93 -2.93 9.42 30.25
N TRP A 94 -2.54 10.69 30.27
CA TRP A 94 -2.10 11.47 29.10
C TRP A 94 -0.77 10.99 28.53
N ARG A 95 0.07 10.30 29.33
CA ARG A 95 1.35 9.76 28.85
C ARG A 95 1.14 8.79 27.70
N TRP A 96 0.08 7.98 27.78
CA TRP A 96 -0.30 7.06 26.71
C TRP A 96 -0.84 7.77 25.47
N ALA A 97 -1.48 8.94 25.62
CA ALA A 97 -1.88 9.76 24.48
C ALA A 97 -0.66 10.40 23.78
N LEU A 98 0.38 10.78 24.54
CA LEU A 98 1.65 11.21 23.94
C LEU A 98 2.34 10.06 23.21
N LEU A 99 2.39 8.87 23.80
CA LEU A 99 2.92 7.68 23.11
C LEU A 99 2.15 7.38 21.82
N ALA A 100 0.82 7.56 21.82
CA ALA A 100 0.01 7.44 20.61
C ALA A 100 0.40 8.49 19.55
N GLY A 101 0.54 9.76 19.93
CA GLY A 101 0.97 10.83 19.03
C GLY A 101 2.40 10.63 18.51
N LEU A 102 3.31 10.09 19.32
CA LEU A 102 4.69 9.79 18.92
C LEU A 102 4.74 8.64 17.91
N ALA A 103 3.95 7.59 18.15
CA ALA A 103 3.76 6.50 17.18
C ALA A 103 3.16 7.02 15.87
N TRP A 104 2.20 7.94 15.93
CA TRP A 104 1.60 8.52 14.73
C TRP A 104 2.49 9.52 14.00
N ASN A 105 3.41 10.20 14.68
CA ASN A 105 4.48 10.93 14.00
C ASN A 105 5.36 9.99 13.18
N LEU A 106 5.71 8.81 13.72
CA LEU A 106 6.42 7.79 12.96
C LEU A 106 5.62 7.34 11.72
N VAL A 107 4.29 7.24 11.82
CA VAL A 107 3.43 7.00 10.65
C VAL A 107 3.64 8.07 9.59
N GLY A 108 3.57 9.36 9.96
CA GLY A 108 3.78 10.48 9.04
C GLY A 108 5.18 10.55 8.42
N LEU A 109 6.21 10.08 9.14
CA LEU A 109 7.57 9.99 8.61
C LEU A 109 7.74 8.85 7.59
N MET A 110 7.01 7.75 7.78
CA MET A 110 7.05 6.61 6.84
C MET A 110 6.16 6.86 5.61
N VAL A 111 4.96 7.40 5.85
CA VAL A 111 3.94 7.64 4.83
C VAL A 111 3.13 8.89 5.20
N SER A 112 3.50 10.03 4.63
CA SER A 112 3.00 11.36 5.04
C SER A 112 1.47 11.52 5.02
N PHE A 113 0.79 11.00 4.00
CA PHE A 113 -0.66 11.12 3.86
C PHE A 113 -1.47 10.18 4.78
N TYR A 114 -0.85 9.23 5.47
CA TYR A 114 -1.56 8.39 6.47
C TYR A 114 -2.00 9.19 7.70
N LEU A 115 -1.40 10.35 7.97
CA LEU A 115 -1.88 11.26 9.02
C LEU A 115 -3.33 11.69 8.77
N ALA A 116 -3.70 11.95 7.51
CA ALA A 116 -5.09 12.26 7.16
C ALA A 116 -6.03 11.10 7.49
N ILE A 117 -5.59 9.85 7.28
CA ILE A 117 -6.36 8.64 7.61
C ILE A 117 -6.58 8.57 9.13
N ILE A 118 -5.58 8.87 9.95
CA ILE A 118 -5.71 8.91 11.41
C ILE A 118 -6.77 9.93 11.83
N TYR A 119 -6.76 11.14 11.26
CA TYR A 119 -7.76 12.16 11.56
C TYR A 119 -9.16 11.73 11.14
N MET A 120 -9.30 11.11 9.97
CA MET A 120 -10.58 10.57 9.50
C MET A 120 -11.06 9.41 10.38
N LEU A 121 -10.17 8.54 10.86
CA LEU A 121 -10.53 7.47 11.79
C LEU A 121 -10.99 8.02 13.14
N LEU A 122 -10.31 9.03 13.69
CA LEU A 122 -10.72 9.69 14.92
C LEU A 122 -12.07 10.41 14.77
N ALA A 123 -12.28 11.11 13.65
CA ALA A 123 -13.53 11.80 13.34
C ALA A 123 -14.70 10.82 13.17
N THR A 124 -14.52 9.78 12.35
CA THR A 124 -15.57 8.77 12.11
C THR A 124 -15.83 7.90 13.33
N TRP A 125 -14.82 7.62 14.16
CA TRP A 125 -15.00 6.94 15.44
C TRP A 125 -15.78 7.81 16.43
N SER A 126 -15.43 9.10 16.54
CA SER A 126 -16.18 10.05 17.38
C SER A 126 -17.62 10.19 16.93
N LEU A 127 -17.86 10.28 15.62
CA LEU A 127 -19.20 10.31 15.03
C LEU A 127 -19.97 9.01 15.34
N ALA A 128 -19.34 7.85 15.17
CA ALA A 128 -19.95 6.56 15.49
C ALA A 128 -20.34 6.45 16.97
N LEU A 129 -19.50 6.94 17.88
CA LEU A 129 -19.83 7.02 19.31
C LEU A 129 -20.97 7.99 19.59
N TRP A 130 -20.99 9.16 18.95
CA TRP A 130 -22.08 10.11 19.09
C TRP A 130 -23.42 9.53 18.60
N VAL A 131 -23.44 8.90 17.43
CA VAL A 131 -24.64 8.21 16.90
C VAL A 131 -25.09 7.10 17.85
N ARG A 132 -24.13 6.31 18.38
CA ARG A 132 -24.45 5.12 19.18
C ARG A 132 -24.85 5.44 20.63
N GLN A 133 -24.18 6.41 21.25
CA GLN A 133 -24.32 6.74 22.68
C GLN A 133 -25.10 8.05 22.91
N ARG A 134 -25.37 8.83 21.86
CA ARG A 134 -26.01 10.17 21.91
C ARG A 134 -25.27 11.16 22.83
N ARG A 135 -23.96 10.97 22.99
CA ARG A 135 -23.08 11.79 23.83
C ARG A 135 -21.78 12.07 23.10
N LEU A 136 -21.23 13.27 23.31
CA LEU A 136 -19.89 13.59 22.83
C LEU A 136 -18.86 12.76 23.60
N ALA A 137 -17.96 12.09 22.87
CA ALA A 137 -16.90 11.30 23.45
C ALA A 137 -15.77 12.21 23.96
N VAL A 138 -16.01 12.98 25.03
CA VAL A 138 -15.08 14.01 25.54
C VAL A 138 -13.68 13.43 25.81
N GLY A 139 -13.59 12.21 26.34
CA GLY A 139 -12.30 11.55 26.52
C GLY A 139 -11.56 11.30 25.20
N LEU A 140 -12.27 10.90 24.14
CA LEU A 140 -11.69 10.72 22.81
C LEU A 140 -11.30 12.07 22.19
N ALA A 141 -12.12 13.11 22.36
CA ALA A 141 -11.79 14.45 21.91
C ALA A 141 -10.53 14.99 22.62
N GLY A 142 -10.40 14.79 23.93
CA GLY A 142 -9.24 15.22 24.72
C GLY A 142 -7.97 14.42 24.40
N PHE A 143 -7.96 13.11 24.65
CA PHE A 143 -6.76 12.28 24.45
C PHE A 143 -6.43 12.07 22.96
N GLY A 144 -7.45 11.88 22.12
CA GLY A 144 -7.28 11.78 20.68
C GLY A 144 -6.87 13.12 20.07
N GLY A 145 -7.42 14.23 20.55
CA GLY A 145 -7.00 15.57 20.16
C GLY A 145 -5.56 15.88 20.56
N LEU A 146 -5.12 15.48 21.76
CA LEU A 146 -3.72 15.61 22.18
C LEU A 146 -2.78 14.79 21.28
N ALA A 147 -3.11 13.52 21.03
CA ALA A 147 -2.31 12.63 20.19
C ALA A 147 -2.24 13.14 18.73
N ALA A 148 -3.37 13.56 18.16
CA ALA A 148 -3.42 14.15 16.82
C ALA A 148 -2.70 15.50 16.77
N GLY A 149 -2.85 16.33 17.80
CA GLY A 149 -2.19 17.63 17.94
C GLY A 149 -0.67 17.51 17.83
N LEU A 150 -0.09 16.48 18.43
CA LEU A 150 1.36 16.21 18.34
C LEU A 150 1.84 15.92 16.90
N THR A 151 0.96 15.47 16.01
CA THR A 151 1.29 15.21 14.59
C THR A 151 1.09 16.42 13.68
N LEU A 152 0.43 17.48 14.16
CA LEU A 152 0.11 18.65 13.34
C LEU A 152 1.33 19.38 12.78
N PRO A 153 2.45 19.57 13.52
CA PRO A 153 3.62 20.22 12.95
C PRO A 153 4.18 19.47 11.73
N LEU A 154 4.26 18.13 11.80
CA LEU A 154 4.70 17.29 10.70
C LEU A 154 3.70 17.30 9.53
N PHE A 155 2.41 17.26 9.82
CA PHE A 155 1.36 17.37 8.80
C PHE A 155 1.43 18.71 8.06
N ALA A 156 1.52 19.82 8.81
CA ALA A 156 1.62 21.17 8.26
C ALA A 156 2.89 21.36 7.43
N TYR A 157 4.03 20.85 7.90
CA TYR A 157 5.28 20.87 7.14
C TYR A 157 5.16 20.13 5.80
N ASN A 158 4.59 18.92 5.81
CA ASN A 158 4.36 18.17 4.57
C ASN A 158 3.40 18.91 3.64
N ALA A 159 2.28 19.44 4.15
CA ALA A 159 1.32 20.19 3.36
C ALA A 159 1.96 21.42 2.71
N TRP A 160 2.76 22.18 3.46
CA TRP A 160 3.52 23.31 2.94
C TRP A 160 4.52 22.86 1.84
N LEU A 161 5.27 21.80 2.08
CA LEU A 161 6.26 21.26 1.13
C LEU A 161 5.61 20.87 -0.22
N PHE A 162 4.44 20.23 -0.20
CA PHE A 162 3.74 19.82 -1.42
C PHE A 162 3.10 20.97 -2.21
N VAL A 163 2.97 22.15 -1.61
CA VAL A 163 2.42 23.35 -2.26
C VAL A 163 3.54 24.29 -2.73
N ASP A 164 4.52 24.56 -1.88
CA ASP A 164 5.55 25.58 -2.09
C ASP A 164 6.71 25.07 -2.96
N ASN A 165 7.10 23.80 -2.80
CA ASN A 165 8.21 23.24 -3.58
C ASN A 165 7.74 22.77 -4.96
N ALA A 166 8.25 23.41 -6.01
CA ALA A 166 7.87 23.13 -7.39
C ALA A 166 8.05 21.66 -7.82
N ALA A 167 9.08 20.97 -7.32
CA ALA A 167 9.31 19.56 -7.63
C ALA A 167 8.25 18.66 -6.97
N PHE A 168 7.93 18.89 -5.70
CA PHE A 168 6.88 18.13 -5.01
C PHE A 168 5.48 18.44 -5.55
N ALA A 169 5.22 19.69 -5.92
CA ALA A 169 3.97 20.08 -6.57
C ALA A 169 3.81 19.41 -7.94
N GLN A 170 4.89 19.31 -8.74
CA GLN A 170 4.87 18.57 -10.00
C GLN A 170 4.69 17.06 -9.76
N TRP A 171 5.45 16.47 -8.83
CA TRP A 171 5.32 15.07 -8.44
C TRP A 171 3.88 14.74 -8.01
N SER A 172 3.25 15.59 -7.20
CA SER A 172 1.87 15.41 -6.72
C SER A 172 0.85 15.49 -7.85
N ARG A 173 1.05 16.38 -8.83
CA ARG A 173 0.17 16.51 -10.01
C ARG A 173 0.23 15.29 -10.92
N GLN A 174 1.41 14.71 -11.14
CA GLN A 174 1.58 13.53 -12.00
C GLN A 174 1.28 12.20 -11.30
N ASN A 175 1.49 12.12 -9.97
CA ASN A 175 1.28 10.89 -9.20
C ASN A 175 -0.20 10.70 -8.83
N GLN A 176 -1.00 10.31 -9.82
CA GLN A 176 -2.43 10.02 -9.67
C GLN A 176 -2.65 8.54 -9.34
N LEU A 177 -3.32 8.28 -8.22
CA LEU A 177 -3.63 6.94 -7.72
C LEU A 177 -5.16 6.80 -7.52
N PRO A 178 -5.93 6.88 -8.61
CA PRO A 178 -7.38 6.78 -8.55
C PRO A 178 -7.78 5.42 -7.98
N SER A 179 -8.93 5.42 -7.30
CA SER A 179 -9.53 4.17 -6.89
C SER A 179 -10.14 3.48 -8.10
N PRO A 180 -9.96 2.15 -8.23
CA PRO A 180 -10.53 1.41 -9.33
C PRO A 180 -12.06 1.34 -9.20
N HIS A 181 -12.68 0.73 -10.21
CA HIS A 181 -14.13 0.55 -10.26
C HIS A 181 -14.69 -0.12 -8.98
N LEU A 182 -15.87 0.30 -8.53
CA LEU A 182 -16.49 -0.17 -7.28
C LEU A 182 -16.62 -1.70 -7.20
N ALA A 183 -16.78 -2.36 -8.36
CA ALA A 183 -16.82 -3.82 -8.46
C ALA A 183 -15.58 -4.50 -7.84
N HIS A 184 -14.39 -3.89 -7.92
CA HIS A 184 -13.20 -4.41 -7.27
C HIS A 184 -13.32 -4.43 -5.75
N TYR A 185 -13.92 -3.41 -5.14
CA TYR A 185 -14.15 -3.37 -3.71
C TYR A 185 -15.20 -4.39 -3.27
N LEU A 186 -16.24 -4.61 -4.07
CA LEU A 186 -17.23 -5.66 -3.81
C LEU A 186 -16.62 -7.06 -3.92
N LEU A 187 -15.82 -7.31 -4.95
CA LEU A 187 -15.10 -8.57 -5.13
C LEU A 187 -14.12 -8.83 -3.98
N ALA A 188 -13.42 -7.79 -3.54
CA ALA A 188 -12.37 -7.91 -2.53
C ALA A 188 -12.93 -7.99 -1.11
N TYR A 189 -13.94 -7.19 -0.77
CA TYR A 189 -14.44 -7.02 0.60
C TYR A 189 -15.87 -7.54 0.83
N GLY A 190 -16.66 -7.83 -0.21
CA GLY A 190 -18.03 -8.30 -0.07
C GLY A 190 -18.12 -9.61 0.75
N VAL A 191 -17.23 -10.57 0.47
CA VAL A 191 -17.13 -11.82 1.24
C VAL A 191 -16.74 -11.58 2.70
N TRP A 192 -15.88 -10.59 2.98
CA TRP A 192 -15.48 -10.23 4.34
C TRP A 192 -16.66 -9.65 5.13
N ILE A 193 -17.43 -8.77 4.51
CA ILE A 193 -18.61 -8.16 5.14
C ILE A 193 -19.66 -9.24 5.40
N MET A 194 -19.89 -10.16 4.47
CA MET A 194 -20.82 -11.28 4.63
C MET A 194 -20.42 -12.18 5.81
N LEU A 195 -19.18 -12.66 5.84
CA LEU A 195 -18.67 -13.54 6.91
C LEU A 195 -18.57 -12.79 8.24
N GLY A 196 -18.30 -11.49 8.21
CA GLY A 196 -18.13 -10.61 9.36
C GLY A 196 -19.42 -9.99 9.89
N TRP A 197 -20.58 -10.21 9.25
CA TRP A 197 -21.83 -9.52 9.58
C TRP A 197 -22.25 -9.70 11.04
N VAL A 198 -22.16 -10.92 11.57
CA VAL A 198 -22.45 -11.22 12.99
C VAL A 198 -21.47 -10.47 13.90
N GLY A 199 -20.20 -10.40 13.52
CA GLY A 199 -19.18 -9.64 14.23
C GLY A 199 -19.44 -8.14 14.20
N LEU A 200 -19.86 -7.60 13.06
CA LEU A 200 -20.21 -6.18 12.91
C LEU A 200 -21.35 -5.79 13.86
N ARG A 201 -22.42 -6.57 13.90
CA ARG A 201 -23.53 -6.36 14.86
C ARG A 201 -23.05 -6.48 16.30
N TRP A 202 -22.15 -7.42 16.60
CA TRP A 202 -21.56 -7.58 17.92
C TRP A 202 -20.77 -6.34 18.35
N ALA A 203 -19.89 -5.83 17.49
CA ALA A 203 -19.07 -4.66 17.76
C ALA A 203 -19.95 -3.41 17.96
N TRP A 204 -20.93 -3.21 17.07
CA TRP A 204 -21.88 -2.11 17.17
C TRP A 204 -22.72 -2.16 18.46
N ARG A 205 -23.16 -3.35 18.88
CA ARG A 205 -23.88 -3.52 20.14
C ARG A 205 -23.00 -3.20 21.35
N ARG A 206 -21.74 -3.65 21.36
CA ARG A 206 -20.80 -3.39 22.45
C ARG A 206 -20.39 -1.93 22.57
N ALA A 207 -20.30 -1.22 21.45
CA ALA A 207 -20.02 0.21 21.42
C ALA A 207 -21.01 1.08 22.22
N GLN A 208 -22.19 0.57 22.59
CA GLN A 208 -23.13 1.27 23.47
C GLN A 208 -22.59 1.46 24.90
N ARG A 209 -21.73 0.56 25.38
CA ARG A 209 -21.11 0.69 26.70
C ARG A 209 -19.88 1.58 26.58
N SER A 210 -19.78 2.62 27.41
CA SER A 210 -18.65 3.57 27.36
C SER A 210 -17.28 2.88 27.52
N GLN A 211 -17.20 1.86 28.39
CA GLN A 211 -16.01 1.04 28.61
C GLN A 211 -15.58 0.21 27.37
N GLN A 212 -16.47 0.08 26.38
CA GLN A 212 -16.25 -0.67 25.15
C GLN A 212 -16.27 0.22 23.91
N ALA A 213 -16.09 1.54 24.07
CA ALA A 213 -16.10 2.53 22.99
C ALA A 213 -15.17 2.18 21.82
N ALA A 214 -14.03 1.51 22.07
CA ALA A 214 -13.12 1.05 21.03
C ALA A 214 -13.80 0.15 19.97
N HIS A 215 -14.87 -0.58 20.31
CA HIS A 215 -15.56 -1.45 19.35
C HIS A 215 -16.24 -0.66 18.23
N ALA A 216 -16.59 0.62 18.47
CA ALA A 216 -17.14 1.49 17.43
C ALA A 216 -16.12 1.74 16.32
N LEU A 217 -14.82 1.79 16.64
CA LEU A 217 -13.75 2.00 15.65
C LEU A 217 -13.74 0.88 14.60
N LEU A 218 -13.95 -0.38 15.00
CA LEU A 218 -13.97 -1.50 14.05
C LEU A 218 -15.05 -1.32 12.98
N VAL A 219 -16.22 -0.81 13.37
CA VAL A 219 -17.34 -0.57 12.46
C VAL A 219 -17.12 0.71 11.66
N SER A 220 -16.71 1.80 12.32
CA SER A 220 -16.51 3.09 11.66
C SER A 220 -15.39 3.03 10.62
N TRP A 221 -14.31 2.28 10.87
CA TRP A 221 -13.22 2.09 9.90
C TRP A 221 -13.71 1.39 8.63
N VAL A 222 -14.49 0.31 8.77
CA VAL A 222 -15.05 -0.43 7.63
C VAL A 222 -16.06 0.40 6.86
N VAL A 223 -16.90 1.18 7.54
CA VAL A 223 -17.92 2.04 6.91
C VAL A 223 -17.30 3.29 6.28
N ALA A 224 -16.25 3.84 6.88
CA ALA A 224 -15.57 5.02 6.36
C ALA A 224 -14.80 4.70 5.08
N MET A 225 -14.18 3.52 5.00
CA MET A 225 -13.33 3.12 3.89
C MET A 225 -13.94 3.37 2.49
N PRO A 226 -15.17 2.92 2.14
CA PRO A 226 -15.76 3.17 0.82
C PRO A 226 -15.99 4.66 0.54
N LEU A 227 -16.18 5.50 1.56
CA LEU A 227 -16.30 6.95 1.39
C LEU A 227 -14.93 7.59 1.15
N LEU A 228 -13.93 7.15 1.92
CA LEU A 228 -12.57 7.68 1.84
C LEU A 228 -11.93 7.38 0.49
N VAL A 229 -12.05 6.15 -0.01
CA VAL A 229 -11.41 5.77 -1.27
C VAL A 229 -12.00 6.45 -2.50
N TYR A 230 -13.09 7.21 -2.40
CA TYR A 230 -13.61 8.01 -3.51
C TYR A 230 -13.58 9.53 -3.23
N LEU A 231 -12.82 9.96 -2.20
CA LEU A 231 -12.57 11.38 -2.00
C LEU A 231 -11.79 11.96 -3.19
N PRO A 232 -12.05 13.23 -3.58
CA PRO A 232 -11.39 13.88 -4.72
C PRO A 232 -9.97 14.33 -4.36
N VAL A 233 -9.11 13.36 -4.08
CA VAL A 233 -7.69 13.54 -3.74
C VAL A 233 -6.82 12.63 -4.62
N ASN A 234 -5.58 13.00 -4.87
CA ASN A 234 -4.72 12.28 -5.83
C ASN A 234 -4.35 10.85 -5.36
N VAL A 235 -4.51 10.54 -4.06
CA VAL A 235 -4.09 9.27 -3.43
C VAL A 235 -5.27 8.35 -3.04
N GLN A 236 -6.38 8.42 -3.77
CA GLN A 236 -7.66 7.76 -3.45
C GLN A 236 -7.52 6.32 -2.92
N ARG A 237 -6.89 5.43 -3.70
CA ARG A 237 -6.83 4.00 -3.35
C ARG A 237 -6.04 3.72 -2.08
N ARG A 238 -5.10 4.62 -1.71
CA ARG A 238 -4.28 4.50 -0.50
C ARG A 238 -5.08 4.73 0.77
N LEU A 239 -6.25 5.36 0.66
CA LEU A 239 -7.14 5.60 1.80
C LEU A 239 -7.85 4.33 2.30
N ALA A 240 -7.60 3.18 1.66
CA ALA A 240 -7.98 1.85 2.14
C ALA A 240 -7.12 1.34 3.33
N GLU A 241 -6.12 2.11 3.76
CA GLU A 241 -5.10 1.70 4.73
C GLU A 241 -5.68 0.96 5.94
N GLY A 242 -5.22 -0.27 6.11
CA GLY A 242 -5.44 -1.08 7.31
C GLY A 242 -6.84 -1.64 7.48
N VAL A 243 -7.79 -1.41 6.54
CA VAL A 243 -9.20 -1.87 6.66
C VAL A 243 -9.32 -3.39 6.84
N ILE A 244 -8.35 -4.16 6.35
CA ILE A 244 -8.32 -5.62 6.51
C ILE A 244 -8.23 -6.05 7.98
N VAL A 245 -7.63 -5.23 8.85
CA VAL A 245 -7.45 -5.53 10.28
C VAL A 245 -8.79 -5.57 11.03
N PRO A 246 -9.63 -4.52 11.01
CA PRO A 246 -10.96 -4.61 11.63
C PRO A 246 -11.84 -5.67 10.96
N LEU A 247 -11.81 -5.80 9.62
CA LEU A 247 -12.56 -6.86 8.94
C LEU A 247 -12.20 -8.26 9.46
N SER A 248 -10.92 -8.53 9.67
CA SER A 248 -10.43 -9.81 10.19
C SER A 248 -10.92 -10.11 11.60
N ILE A 249 -10.97 -9.09 12.47
CA ILE A 249 -11.55 -9.22 13.82
C ILE A 249 -13.05 -9.53 13.72
N LEU A 250 -13.78 -8.78 12.88
CA LEU A 250 -15.22 -8.95 12.71
C LEU A 250 -15.56 -10.33 12.14
N VAL A 251 -14.82 -10.83 11.16
CA VAL A 251 -14.96 -12.20 10.63
C VAL A 251 -14.68 -13.23 11.72
N ALA A 252 -13.52 -13.19 12.39
CA ALA A 252 -13.16 -14.20 13.37
C ALA A 252 -14.16 -14.26 14.54
N VAL A 253 -14.59 -13.11 15.05
CA VAL A 253 -15.62 -13.02 16.09
C VAL A 253 -16.98 -13.45 15.57
N GLY A 254 -17.35 -13.03 14.36
CA GLY A 254 -18.61 -13.36 13.71
C GLY A 254 -18.79 -14.87 13.54
N LEU A 255 -17.78 -15.57 13.03
CA LEU A 255 -17.79 -17.03 12.88
C LEU A 255 -17.92 -17.75 14.23
N ARG A 256 -17.22 -17.27 15.27
CA ARG A 256 -17.33 -17.84 16.62
C ARG A 256 -18.72 -17.66 17.22
N LEU A 257 -19.27 -16.46 17.13
CA LEU A 257 -20.59 -16.14 17.68
C LEU A 257 -21.70 -16.82 16.87
N GLY A 258 -21.58 -16.87 15.55
CA GLY A 258 -22.51 -17.59 14.67
C GLY A 258 -22.54 -19.09 14.97
N ALA A 259 -21.37 -19.70 15.15
CA ALA A 259 -21.29 -21.11 15.55
C ALA A 259 -21.92 -21.36 16.94
N HIS A 260 -21.82 -20.40 17.87
CA HIS A 260 -22.48 -20.48 19.16
C HIS A 260 -24.01 -20.39 19.03
N GLN A 261 -24.53 -19.41 18.27
CA GLN A 261 -25.97 -19.22 18.05
C GLN A 261 -26.59 -20.44 17.35
N ALA A 262 -25.94 -20.97 16.33
CA ALA A 262 -26.41 -22.17 15.65
C ALA A 262 -26.38 -23.41 16.57
N ALA A 263 -25.38 -23.53 17.45
CA ALA A 263 -25.27 -24.64 18.40
C ALA A 263 -26.31 -24.62 19.51
N VAL A 264 -26.90 -23.47 19.83
CA VAL A 264 -28.06 -23.40 20.71
C VAL A 264 -29.28 -24.09 20.06
N LEU A 265 -29.34 -24.12 18.73
CA LEU A 265 -30.39 -24.77 17.93
C LEU A 265 -30.08 -26.25 17.61
N GLY A 266 -28.96 -26.82 18.08
CA GLY A 266 -28.62 -28.24 17.87
C GLY A 266 -27.17 -28.60 18.26
N LYS A 267 -26.89 -29.89 18.53
CA LYS A 267 -25.56 -30.36 18.95
C LYS A 267 -24.50 -30.10 17.85
N GLY A 268 -23.28 -29.70 18.22
CA GLY A 268 -22.13 -29.61 17.27
C GLY A 268 -21.40 -28.26 17.15
N ARG A 269 -21.33 -27.45 18.22
CA ARG A 269 -20.62 -26.14 18.22
C ARG A 269 -19.21 -26.19 17.65
N HIS A 270 -18.37 -27.10 18.16
CA HIS A 270 -16.96 -27.18 17.77
C HIS A 270 -16.80 -27.58 16.30
N TRP A 271 -17.61 -28.52 15.82
CA TRP A 271 -17.65 -28.92 14.41
C TRP A 271 -18.04 -27.75 13.50
N ARG A 272 -19.16 -27.07 13.80
CA ARG A 272 -19.64 -25.93 13.01
C ARG A 272 -18.62 -24.79 12.93
N PHE A 273 -17.98 -24.45 14.06
CA PHE A 273 -16.92 -23.45 14.07
C PHE A 273 -15.71 -23.88 13.23
N ARG A 274 -15.31 -25.16 13.29
CA ARG A 274 -14.21 -25.69 12.48
C ARG A 274 -14.51 -25.61 10.97
N TRP A 275 -15.72 -25.94 10.54
CA TRP A 275 -16.13 -25.81 9.14
C TRP A 275 -16.21 -24.37 8.68
N ALA A 276 -16.86 -23.50 9.47
CA ALA A 276 -16.96 -22.08 9.14
C ALA A 276 -15.57 -21.43 9.07
N ARG A 277 -14.65 -21.82 9.96
CA ARG A 277 -13.23 -21.43 9.89
C ARG A 277 -12.57 -21.96 8.63
N GLY A 278 -12.74 -23.24 8.30
CA GLY A 278 -12.18 -23.85 7.10
C GLY A 278 -12.65 -23.15 5.82
N LEU A 279 -13.95 -22.91 5.71
CA LEU A 279 -14.55 -22.16 4.59
C LEU A 279 -13.97 -20.75 4.48
N ALA A 280 -13.88 -20.01 5.59
CA ALA A 280 -13.29 -18.67 5.57
C ALA A 280 -11.82 -18.69 5.12
N LEU A 281 -11.04 -19.69 5.56
CA LEU A 281 -9.65 -19.82 5.12
C LEU A 281 -9.56 -20.14 3.62
N VAL A 282 -10.38 -21.07 3.12
CA VAL A 282 -10.44 -21.45 1.70
C VAL A 282 -10.89 -20.29 0.83
N LEU A 283 -11.76 -19.40 1.30
CA LEU A 283 -12.20 -18.25 0.52
C LEU A 283 -11.19 -17.10 0.52
N LEU A 284 -10.52 -16.86 1.66
CA LEU A 284 -9.78 -15.62 1.89
C LEU A 284 -8.26 -15.74 1.74
N LEU A 285 -7.65 -16.94 1.85
CA LEU A 285 -6.20 -17.10 1.69
C LEU A 285 -5.70 -17.36 0.25
N PRO A 286 -6.51 -17.87 -0.72
CA PRO A 286 -5.95 -18.28 -2.01
C PRO A 286 -5.26 -17.16 -2.78
N SER A 287 -5.73 -15.92 -2.72
CA SER A 287 -5.06 -14.82 -3.43
C SER A 287 -3.61 -14.61 -2.94
N SER A 288 -3.37 -14.68 -1.63
CA SER A 288 -2.01 -14.58 -1.07
C SER A 288 -1.16 -15.80 -1.42
N ALA A 289 -1.76 -16.99 -1.42
CA ALA A 289 -1.07 -18.21 -1.83
C ALA A 289 -0.70 -18.17 -3.32
N LEU A 290 -1.59 -17.67 -4.18
CA LEU A 290 -1.37 -17.49 -5.60
C LEU A 290 -0.25 -16.46 -5.84
N LEU A 291 -0.27 -15.32 -5.15
CA LEU A 291 0.82 -14.34 -5.24
C LEU A 291 2.17 -14.95 -4.86
N LEU A 292 2.24 -15.70 -3.76
CA LEU A 292 3.48 -16.36 -3.34
C LEU A 292 3.94 -17.40 -4.35
N LEU A 293 3.01 -18.22 -4.86
CA LEU A 293 3.29 -19.24 -5.86
C LEU A 293 3.82 -18.60 -7.15
N VAL A 294 3.09 -17.63 -7.72
CA VAL A 294 3.48 -16.93 -8.94
C VAL A 294 4.82 -16.24 -8.75
N SER A 295 5.02 -15.52 -7.64
CA SER A 295 6.30 -14.86 -7.35
C SER A 295 7.46 -15.86 -7.28
N THR A 296 7.23 -17.05 -6.72
CA THR A 296 8.24 -18.11 -6.63
C THR A 296 8.53 -18.72 -8.00
N LEU A 297 7.48 -19.02 -8.79
CA LEU A 297 7.63 -19.58 -10.13
C LEU A 297 8.30 -18.59 -11.08
N SER A 298 8.07 -17.29 -10.93
CA SER A 298 8.75 -16.24 -11.71
C SER A 298 10.26 -16.21 -11.49
N LEU A 299 10.78 -16.80 -10.41
CA LEU A 299 12.23 -16.93 -10.21
C LEU A 299 12.86 -18.05 -11.05
N ALA A 300 12.05 -18.99 -11.55
CA ALA A 300 12.55 -20.08 -12.41
C ALA A 300 12.90 -19.60 -13.83
N THR A 301 12.36 -18.45 -14.25
CA THR A 301 12.63 -17.84 -15.56
C THR A 301 13.31 -16.48 -15.37
N PRO A 302 14.65 -16.40 -15.51
CA PRO A 302 15.38 -15.15 -15.34
C PRO A 302 14.87 -14.06 -16.29
N ASN A 303 14.23 -13.04 -15.75
CA ASN A 303 13.66 -11.94 -16.51
C ASN A 303 13.84 -10.62 -15.75
N PRO A 304 14.12 -9.49 -16.43
CA PRO A 304 14.04 -8.18 -15.80
C PRO A 304 12.65 -7.93 -15.18
N PRO A 305 12.57 -7.15 -14.08
CA PRO A 305 13.67 -6.46 -13.42
C PRO A 305 14.42 -7.30 -12.38
N ALA A 306 13.95 -8.51 -12.04
CA ALA A 306 14.55 -9.34 -10.99
C ALA A 306 15.96 -9.83 -11.35
N PHE A 307 16.18 -10.12 -12.63
CA PHE A 307 17.50 -10.48 -13.17
C PHE A 307 17.95 -9.41 -14.17
N ARG A 308 19.25 -9.10 -14.15
CA ARG A 308 19.88 -8.14 -15.06
C ARG A 308 21.04 -8.78 -15.79
N PRO A 309 21.21 -8.55 -17.10
CA PRO A 309 22.36 -9.07 -17.84
C PRO A 309 23.68 -8.55 -17.24
N VAL A 310 24.67 -9.43 -17.10
CA VAL A 310 26.00 -9.06 -16.58
C VAL A 310 26.63 -7.93 -17.41
N ALA A 311 26.49 -7.99 -18.74
CA ALA A 311 26.98 -6.93 -19.62
C ALA A 311 26.34 -5.55 -19.35
N GLU A 312 25.06 -5.49 -18.95
CA GLU A 312 24.42 -4.23 -18.55
C GLU A 312 25.09 -3.67 -17.28
N LEU A 313 25.38 -4.55 -16.31
CA LEU A 313 26.01 -4.18 -15.04
C LEU A 313 27.47 -3.74 -15.22
N GLU A 314 28.26 -4.46 -16.01
CA GLU A 314 29.65 -4.11 -16.32
C GLU A 314 29.75 -2.76 -17.05
N ALA A 315 28.83 -2.50 -17.96
CA ALA A 315 28.76 -1.23 -18.66
C ALA A 315 28.43 -0.08 -17.70
N MET A 316 27.50 -0.27 -16.76
CA MET A 316 27.22 0.71 -15.70
C MET A 316 28.42 0.96 -14.78
N ASP A 317 29.14 -0.10 -14.38
CA ASP A 317 30.33 0.02 -13.53
C ASP A 317 31.45 0.77 -14.23
N TRP A 318 31.67 0.46 -15.51
CA TRP A 318 32.61 1.20 -16.34
C TRP A 318 32.21 2.67 -16.42
N LEU A 319 30.95 2.96 -16.75
CA LEU A 319 30.46 4.32 -16.89
C LEU A 319 30.59 5.11 -15.59
N ASN A 320 30.30 4.50 -14.44
CA ASN A 320 30.45 5.12 -13.13
C ASN A 320 31.89 5.53 -12.80
N ARG A 321 32.89 4.81 -13.32
CA ARG A 321 34.31 5.16 -13.14
C ARG A 321 34.79 6.27 -14.07
N GLN A 322 34.16 6.41 -15.24
CA GLN A 322 34.59 7.35 -16.28
C GLN A 322 33.84 8.68 -16.25
N ALA A 323 32.57 8.65 -15.85
CA ALA A 323 31.71 9.82 -15.85
C ALA A 323 31.86 10.65 -14.58
N ALA A 324 31.74 11.98 -14.73
CA ALA A 324 31.66 12.88 -13.58
C ALA A 324 30.40 12.56 -12.74
N PRO A 325 30.50 12.51 -11.40
CA PRO A 325 29.34 12.35 -10.54
C PRO A 325 28.24 13.36 -10.86
N GLY A 326 26.98 12.91 -10.88
CA GLY A 326 25.83 13.73 -11.19
C GLY A 326 25.57 13.97 -12.70
N ALA A 327 26.44 13.49 -13.60
CA ALA A 327 26.20 13.59 -15.03
C ALA A 327 24.89 12.88 -15.44
N VAL A 328 24.18 13.47 -16.40
CA VAL A 328 22.88 12.96 -16.87
C VAL A 328 23.08 11.91 -17.96
N VAL A 329 22.50 10.74 -17.74
CA VAL A 329 22.51 9.61 -18.66
C VAL A 329 21.13 9.42 -19.25
N LEU A 330 21.07 9.36 -20.59
CA LEU A 330 19.89 8.97 -21.33
C LEU A 330 19.88 7.45 -21.51
N ALA A 331 18.82 6.82 -21.02
CA ALA A 331 18.61 5.38 -21.09
C ALA A 331 17.12 5.08 -21.30
N ALA A 332 16.81 3.87 -21.78
CA ALA A 332 15.44 3.34 -21.70
C ALA A 332 14.98 3.28 -20.24
N GLN A 333 13.67 3.38 -20.00
CA GLN A 333 13.11 3.50 -18.64
C GLN A 333 13.57 2.40 -17.68
N THR A 334 13.63 1.15 -18.14
CA THR A 334 14.03 0.00 -17.32
C THR A 334 15.48 0.11 -16.85
N THR A 335 16.41 0.46 -17.75
CA THR A 335 17.83 0.70 -17.44
C THR A 335 18.01 1.97 -16.61
N GLY A 336 17.35 3.06 -16.99
CA GLY A 336 17.38 4.33 -16.27
C GLY A 336 16.81 4.26 -14.86
N ASN A 337 15.90 3.33 -14.58
CA ASN A 337 15.41 3.09 -13.22
C ASN A 337 16.44 2.37 -12.32
N TYR A 338 17.31 1.55 -12.91
CA TYR A 338 18.33 0.80 -12.17
C TYR A 338 19.65 1.57 -12.05
N LEU A 339 19.94 2.48 -12.98
CA LEU A 339 21.16 3.27 -13.04
C LEU A 339 21.53 3.96 -11.70
N PRO A 340 20.61 4.64 -10.97
CA PRO A 340 20.95 5.32 -9.73
C PRO A 340 21.23 4.38 -8.55
N ILE A 341 20.87 3.09 -8.68
CA ILE A 341 21.15 2.08 -7.65
C ILE A 341 22.63 1.67 -7.71
N ARG A 342 23.24 1.69 -8.90
CA ARG A 342 24.59 1.19 -9.15
C ARG A 342 25.64 2.28 -9.38
N THR A 343 25.21 3.49 -9.74
CA THR A 343 26.10 4.58 -10.16
C THR A 343 25.78 5.88 -9.43
N ASN A 344 26.75 6.80 -9.37
CA ASN A 344 26.56 8.17 -8.88
C ASN A 344 26.02 9.13 -9.97
N LEU A 345 25.37 8.59 -11.00
CA LEU A 345 24.89 9.33 -12.16
C LEU A 345 23.39 9.60 -12.07
N ARG A 346 22.92 10.60 -12.81
CA ARG A 346 21.50 10.97 -12.84
C ARG A 346 20.84 10.34 -14.06
N SER A 347 19.77 9.58 -13.84
CA SER A 347 18.95 9.10 -14.95
C SER A 347 18.07 10.23 -15.48
N PHE A 348 18.01 10.37 -16.81
CA PHE A 348 17.06 11.27 -17.46
C PHE A 348 15.60 10.81 -17.25
N LEU A 349 15.38 9.50 -17.36
CA LEU A 349 14.08 8.82 -17.25
C LEU A 349 14.22 7.55 -16.39
N GLY A 350 13.42 7.45 -15.33
CA GLY A 350 13.38 6.28 -14.45
C GLY A 350 11.94 5.91 -14.09
N HIS A 351 11.68 5.56 -12.83
CA HIS A 351 10.33 5.29 -12.36
C HIS A 351 9.40 6.47 -12.64
N GLY A 352 8.19 6.19 -13.13
CA GLY A 352 7.28 7.22 -13.65
C GLY A 352 6.97 8.31 -12.63
N PRO A 353 6.40 7.98 -11.46
CA PRO A 353 6.13 8.96 -10.41
C PRO A 353 7.35 9.78 -9.98
N GLU A 354 8.55 9.17 -9.95
CA GLU A 354 9.79 9.83 -9.48
C GLU A 354 10.51 10.63 -10.57
N THR A 355 10.12 10.47 -11.83
CA THR A 355 10.64 11.26 -12.94
C THR A 355 9.75 12.47 -13.18
N LEU A 356 10.22 13.68 -12.85
CA LEU A 356 9.45 14.89 -13.15
C LEU A 356 9.19 15.00 -14.66
N TYR A 357 7.92 15.26 -15.00
CA TYR A 357 7.41 15.32 -16.38
C TYR A 357 7.58 13.98 -17.11
N SER A 358 7.24 12.87 -16.43
CA SER A 358 7.51 11.52 -16.91
C SER A 358 6.90 11.21 -18.28
N ASP A 359 5.71 11.70 -18.59
CA ASP A 359 5.05 11.41 -19.87
C ASP A 359 5.78 12.09 -21.03
N GLU A 360 6.11 13.38 -20.89
CA GLU A 360 6.91 14.14 -21.85
C GLU A 360 8.27 13.46 -22.05
N LYS A 361 8.96 13.12 -20.96
CA LYS A 361 10.27 12.48 -21.04
C LYS A 361 10.20 11.10 -21.65
N THR A 362 9.17 10.31 -21.34
CA THR A 362 8.94 9.00 -21.99
C THR A 362 8.78 9.18 -23.49
N ALA A 363 7.99 10.16 -23.93
CA ALA A 363 7.81 10.45 -25.36
C ALA A 363 9.12 10.92 -26.03
N LEU A 364 9.93 11.73 -25.35
CA LEU A 364 11.25 12.17 -25.84
C LEU A 364 12.23 11.00 -25.96
N VAL A 365 12.31 10.14 -24.94
CA VAL A 365 13.16 8.94 -24.95
C VAL A 365 12.72 8.00 -26.08
N ALA A 366 11.41 7.77 -26.24
CA ALA A 366 10.90 7.00 -27.37
C ALA A 366 11.34 7.64 -28.68
N ARG A 367 10.94 8.87 -28.99
CA ARG A 367 11.37 9.53 -30.24
C ARG A 367 12.88 9.44 -30.52
N PHE A 368 13.71 9.55 -29.47
CA PHE A 368 15.17 9.46 -29.58
C PHE A 368 15.62 8.08 -30.07
N TYR A 369 15.18 7.01 -29.41
CA TYR A 369 15.59 5.64 -29.76
C TYR A 369 15.00 5.14 -31.11
N ALA A 370 13.94 5.77 -31.63
CA ALA A 370 13.43 5.49 -32.98
C ALA A 370 14.26 6.14 -34.08
N GLY A 371 15.23 7.00 -33.72
CA GLY A 371 15.94 7.82 -34.69
C GLY A 371 15.06 8.92 -35.31
N ALA A 372 13.96 9.31 -34.66
CA ALA A 372 13.03 10.33 -35.15
C ALA A 372 13.49 11.78 -34.86
N PHE A 373 14.72 11.96 -34.37
CA PHE A 373 15.35 13.26 -34.17
C PHE A 373 16.23 13.60 -35.36
N SER A 374 16.00 14.78 -35.95
CA SER A 374 17.00 15.41 -36.81
C SER A 374 18.29 15.71 -36.03
N PRO A 375 19.45 15.90 -36.71
CA PRO A 375 20.70 16.24 -36.03
C PRO A 375 20.57 17.47 -35.12
N ALA A 376 19.96 18.55 -35.62
CA ALA A 376 19.78 19.79 -34.84
C ALA A 376 18.87 19.60 -33.62
N GLU A 377 17.77 18.84 -33.75
CA GLU A 377 16.91 18.53 -32.61
C GLU A 377 17.63 17.70 -31.56
N ARG A 378 18.52 16.79 -31.99
CA ARG A 378 19.28 15.91 -31.09
C ARG A 378 20.29 16.70 -30.27
N ASP A 379 21.02 17.61 -30.92
CA ASP A 379 21.97 18.48 -30.24
C ASP A 379 21.26 19.39 -29.24
N ALA A 380 20.15 20.01 -29.66
CA ALA A 380 19.30 20.82 -28.78
C ALA A 380 18.74 20.01 -27.59
N PHE A 381 18.34 18.75 -27.82
CA PHE A 381 17.87 17.85 -26.75
C PHE A 381 18.96 17.53 -25.74
N TYR A 382 20.17 17.25 -26.22
CA TYR A 382 21.30 16.99 -25.33
C TYR A 382 21.74 18.20 -24.53
N GLU A 383 21.70 19.40 -25.12
CA GLU A 383 22.00 20.65 -24.43
C GLU A 383 20.94 20.98 -23.38
N ARG A 384 19.66 20.99 -23.78
CA ARG A 384 18.52 21.36 -22.93
C ARG A 384 18.46 20.56 -21.63
N TYR A 385 18.71 19.26 -21.70
CA TYR A 385 18.65 18.38 -20.53
C TYR A 385 20.03 17.98 -19.98
N ALA A 386 21.09 18.64 -20.46
CA ALA A 386 22.48 18.37 -20.07
C ALA A 386 22.87 16.89 -20.18
N ILE A 387 22.33 16.17 -21.18
CA ILE A 387 22.64 14.76 -21.42
C ILE A 387 24.11 14.65 -21.84
N ARG A 388 24.87 13.81 -21.12
CA ARG A 388 26.31 13.59 -21.36
C ARG A 388 26.60 12.21 -21.89
N TYR A 389 25.80 11.21 -21.50
CA TYR A 389 25.98 9.83 -21.93
C TYR A 389 24.66 9.26 -22.42
N VAL A 390 24.75 8.38 -23.41
CA VAL A 390 23.62 7.59 -23.91
C VAL A 390 23.96 6.12 -23.72
N MET A 391 23.10 5.40 -23.02
CA MET A 391 23.26 3.96 -22.81
C MET A 391 22.31 3.20 -23.74
N TRP A 392 22.87 2.42 -24.67
CA TRP A 392 22.09 1.48 -25.46
C TRP A 392 22.14 0.11 -24.80
N ALA A 393 21.11 -0.24 -24.05
CA ALA A 393 20.88 -1.61 -23.63
C ALA A 393 20.06 -2.33 -24.73
N PRO A 394 20.44 -3.53 -25.19
CA PRO A 394 19.55 -4.34 -26.00
C PRO A 394 18.29 -4.61 -25.18
N LEU A 395 17.20 -3.95 -25.54
CA LEU A 395 15.90 -4.13 -24.91
C LEU A 395 15.44 -5.56 -25.20
N SER A 396 15.51 -6.46 -24.22
CA SER A 396 14.60 -7.59 -24.23
C SER A 396 13.19 -7.02 -23.97
N VAL A 397 12.39 -7.04 -25.03
CA VAL A 397 10.95 -6.74 -25.12
C VAL A 397 10.57 -5.31 -25.54
N ASN A 398 10.36 -5.20 -26.86
CA ASN A 398 9.51 -4.27 -27.62
C ASN A 398 9.57 -2.78 -27.32
N TRP A 399 10.28 -2.05 -28.19
CA TRP A 399 9.71 -0.82 -28.76
C TRP A 399 10.18 -0.45 -30.19
N ALA A 400 11.31 -0.95 -30.72
CA ALA A 400 11.61 -0.91 -32.16
C ALA A 400 12.82 -1.80 -32.52
N PRO A 401 12.90 -2.36 -33.74
CA PRO A 401 14.12 -3.02 -34.21
C PRO A 401 15.25 -1.99 -34.38
N ALA A 402 16.47 -2.38 -34.04
CA ALA A 402 17.66 -1.58 -34.34
C ALA A 402 17.70 -1.28 -35.85
N PRO A 403 18.17 -0.09 -36.28
CA PRO A 403 18.27 0.25 -37.70
C PRO A 403 19.15 -0.78 -38.44
N PRO A 404 18.80 -1.12 -39.69
CA PRO A 404 19.53 -2.14 -40.43
C PRO A 404 20.98 -1.68 -40.65
N GLY A 405 21.95 -2.48 -40.16
CA GLY A 405 23.37 -2.28 -40.44
C GLY A 405 24.34 -2.28 -39.25
N LYS A 406 23.92 -2.62 -38.03
CA LYS A 406 24.86 -2.81 -36.89
C LYS A 406 24.77 -4.22 -36.29
N PRO A 407 25.90 -4.90 -36.04
CA PRO A 407 25.90 -6.27 -35.54
C PRO A 407 25.31 -6.35 -34.13
N THR A 408 24.45 -7.35 -33.95
CA THR A 408 23.86 -7.76 -32.68
C THR A 408 24.90 -8.45 -31.80
N SER A 409 25.69 -7.68 -31.06
CA SER A 409 26.38 -8.13 -29.85
C SER A 409 26.89 -6.94 -29.02
N SER A 410 26.63 -6.97 -27.71
CA SER A 410 26.97 -5.99 -26.66
C SER A 410 26.22 -4.64 -26.62
N PRO A 411 25.93 -4.11 -25.41
CA PRO A 411 25.40 -2.76 -25.24
C PRO A 411 26.46 -1.73 -25.67
N PHE A 412 26.17 -0.95 -26.71
CA PHE A 412 27.07 0.10 -27.17
C PHE A 412 26.94 1.36 -26.30
N MET A 413 28.05 1.80 -25.70
CA MET A 413 28.17 3.12 -25.08
C MET A 413 29.04 3.99 -25.99
N MET A 414 28.52 5.15 -26.40
CA MET A 414 29.31 6.13 -27.14
C MET A 414 29.51 7.38 -26.26
N PRO A 415 30.76 7.80 -25.99
CA PRO A 415 31.02 9.16 -25.53
C PRO A 415 30.64 10.14 -26.65
N LYS A 416 30.27 11.37 -26.28
CA LYS A 416 30.17 12.46 -27.26
C LYS A 416 31.54 12.66 -27.89
N GLY A 417 31.58 12.70 -29.23
CA GLY A 417 32.66 13.38 -29.94
C GLY A 417 32.63 14.86 -29.65
#